data_AF-A0A7X2MGQ1-F1
#
_entry.id   AF-A0A7X2MGQ1-F1
#
_cell.length_a   1.000
_cell.length_b   1.000
_cell.length_c   1.000
_cell.angle_alpha   90.00
_cell.angle_beta   90.00
_cell.angle_gamma   90.00
#
_symmetry.space_group_name_H-M   'P 1'
#
loop_
_entity.id
_entity.type
_entity.pdbx_description
1 polymer ?
#
loop_
_entity_poly.entity_id
_entity_poly.type
_entity_poly.pdbx_seq_one_letter_code
_entity_poly.pdbx_strand_id
1 'polypeptide(L)'
;MKNTKFQNNVAMAIIKLIAAMVVLILVFLLGKILISGVPHISWKFLVTPSKAFTAGGGISVQIFNSFYLLILTLLISFPISLGAG
;
A
#
# COMPACT_ATOMS: atom_id res chain seq x y z
N MET A 1 39.32 -3.09 -25.26
CA MET A 1 38.46 -2.10 -24.59
C MET A 1 37.09 -2.75 -24.35
N LYS A 2 36.80 -3.17 -23.10
CA LYS A 2 35.50 -3.78 -22.73
C LYS A 2 34.39 -2.78 -23.04
N ASN A 3 33.40 -3.18 -23.85
CA ASN A 3 32.33 -2.31 -24.32
C ASN A 3 31.36 -1.97 -23.18
N THR A 4 31.74 -1.03 -22.30
CA THR A 4 31.02 -0.62 -21.09
C THR A 4 29.61 -0.14 -21.39
N LYS A 5 29.38 0.40 -22.60
CA LYS A 5 28.04 0.83 -23.07
C LYS A 5 27.09 -0.36 -23.26
N PHE A 6 27.58 -1.48 -23.79
CA PHE A 6 26.77 -2.68 -23.98
C PHE A 6 26.43 -3.34 -22.64
N GLN A 7 27.40 -3.47 -21.74
CA GLN A 7 27.18 -4.02 -20.40
C GLN A 7 26.21 -3.17 -19.56
N ASN A 8 26.32 -1.84 -19.64
CA ASN A 8 25.40 -0.93 -18.96
C ASN A 8 23.97 -1.03 -19.52
N ASN A 9 23.81 -1.13 -20.84
CA ASN A 9 22.50 -1.28 -21.47
C ASN A 9 21.83 -2.61 -21.11
N VAL A 10 22.60 -3.71 -21.01
CA VAL A 10 22.08 -5.02 -20.56
C VAL A 10 21.69 -4.97 -19.09
N ALA A 11 22.51 -4.39 -18.21
CA ALA A 11 22.17 -4.24 -16.80
C ALA A 11 20.90 -3.39 -16.61
N MET A 12 20.79 -2.27 -17.32
CA MET A 12 19.61 -1.42 -17.33
C MET A 12 18.37 -2.15 -17.87
N ALA A 13 18.51 -2.97 -18.91
CA ALA A 13 17.41 -3.77 -19.45
C ALA A 13 16.89 -4.79 -18.43
N ILE A 14 17.79 -5.47 -17.71
CA ILE A 14 17.43 -6.45 -16.67
C ILE A 14 16.71 -5.75 -15.51
N ILE A 15 17.23 -4.63 -15.00
CA ILE A 15 16.58 -3.88 -13.92
C ILE A 15 15.19 -3.41 -14.34
N LYS A 16 15.06 -2.88 -15.57
CA LYS A 16 13.76 -2.46 -16.11
C LYS A 16 12.80 -3.62 -16.27
N LEU A 17 13.27 -4.80 -16.68
CA LEU A 17 12.43 -5.99 -16.81
C LEU A 17 11.91 -6.47 -15.46
N ILE A 18 12.76 -6.49 -14.43
CA ILE A 18 12.36 -6.84 -13.06
C ILE A 18 11.37 -5.81 -12.51
N ALA A 19 11.65 -4.52 -12.66
CA ALA A 19 10.76 -3.45 -12.24
C ALA A 19 9.40 -3.53 -12.96
N ALA A 20 9.40 -3.75 -14.27
CA ALA A 20 8.19 -3.92 -15.06
C ALA A 20 7.37 -5.13 -14.58
N MET A 21 8.02 -6.25 -14.25
CA MET A 21 7.36 -7.43 -13.70
C MET A 21 6.67 -7.13 -12.36
N VAL A 22 7.36 -6.44 -11.43
CA VAL A 22 6.78 -6.05 -10.13
C VAL A 22 5.60 -5.11 -10.32
N VAL A 23 5.75 -4.09 -11.17
CA VAL A 23 4.68 -3.12 -11.46
C VAL A 23 3.47 -3.84 -12.10
N LEU A 24 3.70 -4.77 -13.02
CA LEU A 24 2.61 -5.52 -13.66
C LEU A 24 1.83 -6.36 -12.65
N ILE A 25 2.52 -7.02 -11.70
CA ILE A 25 1.87 -7.75 -10.60
C ILE A 25 1.05 -6.79 -9.73
N LEU A 26 1.61 -5.63 -9.37
CA LEU A 26 0.90 -4.62 -8.58
C LEU A 26 -0.34 -4.11 -9.31
N VAL A 27 -0.23 -3.76 -10.59
CA VAL A 27 -1.36 -3.30 -11.40
C VAL A 27 -2.44 -4.38 -11.51
N PHE A 28 -2.05 -5.64 -11.69
CA PHE A 28 -3.00 -6.75 -11.72
C PHE A 28 -3.75 -6.91 -10.39
N LEU A 29 -3.02 -6.91 -9.26
CA LEU A 29 -3.61 -7.04 -7.93
C LEU A 29 -4.52 -5.85 -7.60
N LEU A 30 -4.02 -4.63 -7.78
CA LEU A 30 -4.80 -3.41 -7.56
C LEU A 30 -6.00 -3.35 -8.48
N GLY A 31 -5.85 -3.70 -9.76
CA GLY A 31 -6.95 -3.78 -10.71
C GLY A 31 -8.05 -4.74 -10.26
N LYS A 32 -7.68 -5.95 -9.81
CA LYS A 32 -8.63 -6.93 -9.26
C LYS A 32 -9.35 -6.41 -8.01
N ILE A 33 -8.61 -5.77 -7.10
CA ILE A 33 -9.16 -5.19 -5.86
C ILE A 33 -10.11 -4.03 -6.18
N LEU A 34 -9.74 -3.14 -7.09
CA LEU A 34 -10.55 -1.98 -7.47
C LEU A 34 -11.79 -2.39 -8.25
N ILE A 35 -11.68 -3.26 -9.26
CA ILE A 35 -12.85 -3.72 -10.04
C ILE A 35 -13.86 -4.43 -9.14
N SER A 36 -13.40 -5.24 -8.19
CA SER A 36 -14.28 -5.96 -7.26
C SER A 36 -14.76 -5.08 -6.10
N GLY A 37 -13.94 -4.12 -5.66
CA GLY A 37 -14.18 -3.32 -4.47
C GLY A 37 -14.93 -2.01 -4.73
N VAL A 38 -14.61 -1.28 -5.81
CA VAL A 38 -15.18 0.04 -6.15
C VAL A 38 -16.72 0.03 -6.20
N PRO A 39 -17.39 -0.95 -6.83
CA PRO A 39 -18.86 -1.00 -6.83
C PRO A 39 -19.49 -1.21 -5.44
N HIS A 40 -18.71 -1.73 -4.49
CA HIS A 40 -19.14 -2.02 -3.12
C HIS A 40 -18.70 -0.93 -2.11
N ILE A 41 -17.98 0.11 -2.57
CA ILE A 41 -17.66 1.28 -1.75
C ILE A 41 -18.95 2.04 -1.49
N SER A 42 -19.51 1.79 -0.31
CA SER A 42 -20.68 2.48 0.21
C SER A 42 -20.35 3.06 1.58
N TRP A 43 -21.11 4.05 2.03
CA TRP A 43 -21.04 4.54 3.41
C TRP A 43 -21.15 3.39 4.43
N LYS A 44 -21.94 2.37 4.10
CA LYS A 44 -22.07 1.14 4.86
C LYS A 44 -20.75 0.34 4.92
N PHE A 45 -19.95 0.28 3.87
CA PHE A 45 -18.64 -0.40 3.88
C PHE A 45 -17.62 0.27 4.82
N LEU A 46 -17.69 1.60 4.96
CA LEU A 46 -16.79 2.36 5.85
C LEU A 46 -17.15 2.23 7.33
N VAL A 47 -18.43 2.03 7.65
CA VAL A 47 -18.94 2.03 9.04
C VAL A 47 -19.28 0.62 9.54
N THR A 48 -19.58 -0.32 8.65
CA THR A 48 -19.94 -1.70 9.05
C THR A 48 -18.72 -2.44 9.59
N PRO A 49 -18.83 -3.16 10.71
CA PRO A 49 -17.74 -3.94 11.26
C PRO A 49 -17.21 -4.97 10.27
N SER A 50 -15.89 -5.16 10.28
CA SER A 50 -15.23 -6.24 9.53
C SER A 50 -15.66 -7.58 10.10
N LYS A 51 -16.05 -8.53 9.24
CA LYS A 51 -16.27 -9.91 9.67
C LYS A 51 -14.94 -10.66 9.57
N ALA A 52 -14.44 -11.19 10.70
CA ALA A 52 -13.10 -11.78 10.77
C ALA A 52 -12.92 -13.06 9.94
N PHE A 53 -14.01 -13.79 9.64
CA PHE A 53 -13.95 -15.10 8.98
C PHE A 53 -14.93 -15.26 7.80
N THR A 54 -15.61 -14.19 7.37
CA THR A 54 -16.56 -14.27 6.24
C THR A 54 -16.33 -13.12 5.26
N ALA A 55 -16.41 -13.42 3.97
CA ALA A 55 -16.39 -12.41 2.91
C ALA A 55 -17.61 -11.49 3.05
N GLY A 56 -17.42 -10.17 2.92
CA GLY A 56 -18.50 -9.17 2.94
C GLY A 56 -18.63 -8.31 4.21
N GLY A 57 -17.56 -8.17 5.02
CA GLY A 57 -17.49 -7.16 6.09
C GLY A 57 -16.96 -5.80 5.60
N GLY A 58 -17.20 -4.74 6.36
CA GLY A 58 -16.62 -3.41 6.10
C GLY A 58 -15.18 -3.27 6.60
N ILE A 59 -14.55 -2.12 6.38
CA ILE A 59 -13.16 -1.83 6.79
C ILE A 59 -13.05 -0.91 8.01
N SER A 60 -14.19 -0.66 8.68
CA SER A 60 -14.27 0.29 9.80
C SER A 60 -13.25 -0.02 10.90
N VAL A 61 -13.22 -1.26 11.38
CA VAL A 61 -12.35 -1.70 12.49
C VAL A 61 -10.87 -1.48 12.17
N GLN A 62 -10.45 -1.77 10.94
CA GLN A 62 -9.06 -1.57 10.52
C GLN A 62 -8.71 -0.08 10.40
N ILE A 63 -9.60 0.72 9.82
CA ILE A 63 -9.44 2.18 9.75
C ILE A 63 -9.32 2.74 11.16
N PHE A 64 -10.25 2.41 12.06
CA PHE A 64 -10.20 2.88 13.44
C PHE A 64 -8.91 2.47 14.15
N ASN A 65 -8.45 1.24 13.97
CA ASN A 65 -7.20 0.78 14.57
C ASN A 65 -5.97 1.56 14.05
N SER A 66 -5.83 1.71 12.73
CA SER A 66 -4.71 2.45 12.15
C SER A 66 -4.74 3.94 12.49
N PHE A 67 -5.92 4.58 12.48
CA PHE A 67 -6.06 5.98 12.88
C PHE A 67 -5.83 6.19 14.37
N TYR A 68 -6.33 5.28 15.22
CA TYR A 68 -6.08 5.31 16.66
C TYR A 68 -4.58 5.26 16.95
N LEU A 69 -3.87 4.29 16.36
CA LEU A 69 -2.42 4.19 16.50
C LEU A 69 -1.71 5.41 15.94
N LEU A 70 -2.11 5.94 14.79
CA LEU A 70 -1.54 7.16 14.20
C LEU A 70 -1.66 8.35 15.16
N ILE A 71 -2.85 8.60 15.69
CA ILE A 71 -3.07 9.73 16.62
C ILE A 71 -2.28 9.53 17.90
N LEU A 72 -2.28 8.32 18.46
CA LEU A 72 -1.52 7.99 19.66
C LEU A 72 -0.02 8.23 19.45
N THR A 73 0.52 7.76 18.31
CA THR A 73 1.92 7.98 17.96
C THR A 73 2.23 9.45 17.77
N LEU A 74 1.34 10.23 17.14
CA LEU A 74 1.55 11.66 16.97
C LEU A 74 1.55 12.39 18.33
N LEU A 75 0.62 12.06 19.22
CA LEU A 75 0.55 12.67 20.56
C LEU A 75 1.81 12.43 21.39
N ILE A 76 2.49 11.30 21.19
CA ILE A 76 3.72 10.96 21.90
C ILE A 76 4.94 11.52 21.15
N SER A 77 5.06 11.22 19.86
CA SER A 77 6.23 11.57 19.05
C SER A 77 6.35 13.07 18.78
N PHE A 78 5.25 13.81 18.66
CA PHE A 78 5.28 15.24 18.41
C PHE A 78 5.93 16.05 19.56
N PRO A 79 5.51 15.92 20.84
CA PRO A 79 6.18 16.63 21.94
C PRO A 79 7.60 16.14 22.18
N ILE A 80 7.88 14.84 22.00
CA ILE A 80 9.26 14.32 22.10
C ILE A 80 10.14 14.92 20.99
N SER A 81 9.64 15.00 19.76
CA SER A 81 10.37 15.59 18.64
C SER A 81 10.66 17.08 18.84
N LEU A 82 9.74 17.82 19.49
CA LEU A 82 9.95 19.23 19.83
C LEU A 82 10.91 19.40 21.01
N GLY A 83 10.88 18.50 22.00
CA GLY A 83 11.75 18.54 23.17
C GLY A 83 13.15 17.96 22.97
N ALA A 84 13.39 17.26 21.86
CA ALA A 84 14.70 16.72 21.49
C ALA A 84 15.52 17.66 20.59
N GLY A 85 14.93 18.79 20.17
CA GLY A 85 15.60 19.87 19.44
C GLY A 85 16.13 20.97 20.35
#